data_AF-A0A5C5BXG0-F1
#
_entry.id   AF-A0A5C5BXG0-F1
#
_cell.length_a   1.000
_cell.length_b   1.000
_cell.length_c   1.000
_cell.angle_alpha   90.00
_cell.angle_beta   90.00
_cell.angle_gamma   90.00
#
_symmetry.space_group_name_H-M   'P 1'
#
loop_
_entity.id
_entity.type
_entity.pdbx_description
1 polymer ?
#
loop_
_entity_poly.entity_id
_entity_poly.type
_entity_poly.pdbx_seq_one_letter_code
_entity_poly.pdbx_strand_id
1 'polypeptide(L)'
;MKHAAPADQTPAPTSSPETTARRRFSAPKIIGIVAGSIVGLLLIAYVAGGLYFTDRFMPNTVLGDHDVSLKTSSEVQAVLDDALSDYTVAVSGQGFSMKLSAKDAGVSFDGQAIVADALGNTNPWLWPLEITREHDETDSLAASSGSGLANAVRTAVDEFNATATPPTDAVVAFDEQKNAFAVRPEATGTALDADAVAKAIGSAIASMQPTAKLTADALQQPAVPATDPKLQAAAEAANQLVKADMQLMMGGDVAAEVNPALVSTWISFDESLTPSLDEEALVAWTKQLETACDTVGTERTYTRPDGKVITVAGGPYGWLTDGEALLELVKEGVANGTVGAVDIPCKTTGTAYNGAGAQDWSARYCDIDLSEQHVRFYDETGALIWEAPCVSGTPNGAHNTPTGVFWLNQKASPSVLKGTNLDGSKYESAVRYWMPFVGNVIGLHDADWQAAFGGTLYQQGRGSHGCVNLPVGSAADLFGIIQSGDVVVCHW
;
A
#
# COMPACT_ATOMS: atom_id res chain seq x y z
N MET A 1 50.07 -13.29 -148.46
CA MET A 1 50.65 -14.21 -147.43
C MET A 1 50.88 -13.36 -146.19
N LYS A 2 50.01 -13.51 -145.18
CA LYS A 2 50.22 -14.28 -143.92
C LYS A 2 51.22 -13.58 -142.99
N HIS A 3 50.99 -13.35 -141.70
CA HIS A 3 49.87 -13.47 -140.75
C HIS A 3 50.31 -12.56 -139.58
N ALA A 4 49.48 -11.59 -139.15
CA ALA A 4 48.52 -11.69 -138.05
C ALA A 4 49.12 -11.77 -136.64
N ALA A 5 48.50 -10.94 -135.78
CA ALA A 5 48.34 -11.01 -134.33
C ALA A 5 49.22 -10.09 -133.46
N PRO A 6 48.64 -9.59 -132.34
CA PRO A 6 48.88 -8.24 -131.81
C PRO A 6 49.41 -8.25 -130.37
N ALA A 7 49.80 -7.08 -129.85
CA ALA A 7 49.43 -6.56 -128.52
C ALA A 7 50.31 -5.34 -128.16
N ASP A 8 49.71 -4.48 -127.32
CA ASP A 8 50.32 -3.41 -126.52
C ASP A 8 50.60 -2.07 -127.21
N GLN A 9 49.71 -1.09 -126.97
CA GLN A 9 50.04 0.34 -127.01
C GLN A 9 49.15 1.15 -126.04
N THR A 10 49.83 1.80 -125.11
CA THR A 10 49.52 3.06 -124.41
C THR A 10 48.53 4.01 -125.12
N PRO A 11 47.67 4.67 -124.35
CA PRO A 11 47.55 6.16 -124.42
C PRO A 11 47.33 6.77 -123.01
N ALA A 12 47.35 8.06 -122.68
CA ALA A 12 47.67 9.36 -123.30
C ALA A 12 47.56 10.44 -122.16
N PRO A 13 47.27 11.74 -122.39
CA PRO A 13 48.16 12.85 -122.07
C PRO A 13 47.71 13.75 -120.89
N THR A 14 48.66 14.47 -120.31
CA THR A 14 48.47 15.55 -119.33
C THR A 14 48.24 16.91 -119.98
N SER A 15 47.11 17.57 -119.67
CA SER A 15 47.01 19.03 -119.45
C SER A 15 45.61 19.42 -118.93
N SER A 16 45.59 20.25 -117.88
CA SER A 16 44.44 20.90 -117.18
C SER A 16 43.45 21.65 -118.10
N PRO A 17 42.28 22.18 -117.65
CA PRO A 17 41.78 22.40 -116.27
C PRO A 17 40.28 22.03 -116.04
N GLU A 18 39.83 21.98 -114.78
CA GLU A 18 38.59 22.66 -114.29
C GLU A 18 38.22 22.24 -112.85
N THR A 19 37.88 23.26 -112.09
CA THR A 19 37.60 23.28 -110.66
C THR A 19 36.22 22.71 -110.35
N THR A 20 36.13 21.65 -109.54
CA THR A 20 34.92 21.32 -108.78
C THR A 20 35.27 21.09 -107.30
N ALA A 21 34.67 21.91 -106.45
CA ALA A 21 34.97 21.99 -105.03
C ALA A 21 34.53 20.72 -104.27
N ARG A 22 35.47 19.93 -103.77
CA ARG A 22 35.23 18.95 -102.70
C ARG A 22 34.89 19.69 -101.41
N ARG A 23 33.70 19.47 -100.83
CA ARG A 23 33.37 19.88 -99.46
C ARG A 23 34.32 19.17 -98.48
N ARG A 24 35.37 19.86 -98.05
CA ARG A 24 36.17 19.49 -96.88
C ARG A 24 35.32 19.73 -95.63
N PHE A 25 34.95 18.66 -94.91
CA PHE A 25 34.50 18.80 -93.52
C PHE A 25 35.72 19.16 -92.68
N SER A 26 35.70 20.32 -92.03
CA SER A 26 36.78 20.78 -91.15
C SER A 26 36.89 19.85 -89.94
N ALA A 27 38.11 19.57 -89.47
CA ALA A 27 38.40 18.77 -88.27
C ALA A 27 37.48 19.01 -87.04
N PRO A 28 37.03 20.24 -86.71
CA PRO A 28 36.05 20.46 -85.64
C PRO A 28 34.67 19.83 -85.88
N LYS A 29 34.26 19.57 -87.13
CA LYS A 29 32.98 18.88 -87.43
C LYS A 29 33.06 17.38 -87.17
N ILE A 30 34.22 16.75 -87.41
CA ILE A 30 34.43 15.32 -87.10
C ILE A 30 34.58 15.12 -85.59
N ILE A 31 35.31 16.01 -84.91
CA ILE A 31 35.42 16.02 -83.43
C ILE A 31 34.05 16.30 -82.78
N GLY A 32 33.25 17.22 -83.34
CA GLY A 32 31.89 17.48 -82.88
C GLY A 32 30.92 16.31 -83.09
N ILE A 33 31.06 15.56 -84.19
CA ILE A 33 30.27 14.33 -84.43
C ILE A 33 30.72 13.21 -83.48
N VAL A 34 32.03 12.99 -83.28
CA VAL A 34 32.55 11.96 -82.37
C VAL A 34 32.22 12.30 -80.91
N ALA A 35 32.42 13.54 -80.48
CA ALA A 35 32.04 14.00 -79.15
C ALA A 35 30.52 13.97 -78.94
N GLY A 36 29.73 14.36 -79.95
CA GLY A 36 28.27 14.27 -79.92
C GLY A 36 27.77 12.82 -79.88
N SER A 37 28.42 11.89 -80.59
CA SER A 37 28.13 10.46 -80.53
C SER A 37 28.51 9.84 -79.20
N ILE A 38 29.63 10.24 -78.58
CA ILE A 38 30.03 9.79 -77.25
C ILE A 38 29.06 10.32 -76.19
N VAL A 39 28.71 11.61 -76.24
CA VAL A 39 27.72 12.21 -75.33
C VAL A 39 26.36 11.55 -75.53
N GLY A 40 25.96 11.27 -76.78
CA GLY A 40 24.73 10.53 -77.10
C GLY A 40 24.72 9.11 -76.55
N LEU A 41 25.84 8.37 -76.67
CA LEU A 41 26.00 7.04 -76.10
C LEU A 41 26.00 7.05 -74.57
N LEU A 42 26.62 8.04 -73.94
CA LEU A 42 26.61 8.23 -72.48
C LEU A 42 25.22 8.60 -71.97
N LEU A 43 24.46 9.42 -72.70
CA LEU A 43 23.06 9.73 -72.39
C LEU A 43 22.17 8.49 -72.52
N ILE A 44 22.36 7.69 -73.57
CA ILE A 44 21.63 6.44 -73.76
C ILE A 44 22.00 5.45 -72.65
N ALA A 45 23.27 5.32 -72.28
CA ALA A 45 23.72 4.47 -71.19
C ALA A 45 23.20 4.96 -69.82
N TYR A 46 23.15 6.27 -69.58
CA TYR A 46 22.60 6.87 -68.37
C TYR A 46 21.11 6.60 -68.23
N VAL A 47 20.34 6.81 -69.30
CA VAL A 47 18.89 6.53 -69.32
C VAL A 47 18.62 5.04 -69.25
N ALA A 48 19.40 4.20 -69.95
CA ALA A 48 19.29 2.75 -69.87
C ALA A 48 19.59 2.24 -68.46
N GLY A 49 20.60 2.79 -67.78
CA GLY A 49 20.88 2.51 -66.37
C GLY A 49 19.74 2.93 -65.45
N GLY A 50 19.21 4.15 -65.61
CA GLY A 50 18.06 4.62 -64.82
C GLY A 50 16.82 3.75 -65.00
N LEU A 51 16.53 3.32 -66.23
CA LEU A 51 15.43 2.40 -66.53
C LEU A 51 15.72 0.97 -66.02
N TYR A 52 16.97 0.51 -66.07
CA TYR A 52 17.37 -0.81 -65.59
C TYR A 52 17.20 -0.96 -64.08
N PHE A 53 17.54 0.08 -63.31
CA PHE A 53 17.37 0.15 -61.86
C PHE A 53 16.01 0.68 -61.41
N THR A 54 15.07 0.89 -62.33
CA THR A 54 13.67 1.21 -61.97
C THR A 54 12.92 -0.01 -61.42
N ASP A 55 13.37 -1.22 -61.76
CA ASP A 55 12.76 -2.50 -61.34
C ASP A 55 13.81 -3.49 -60.81
N ARG A 56 15.01 -3.02 -60.47
CA ARG A 56 16.10 -3.83 -59.91
C ARG A 56 16.80 -3.12 -58.77
N PHE A 57 17.17 -3.89 -57.75
CA PHE A 57 17.99 -3.41 -56.64
C PHE A 57 19.41 -3.05 -57.11
N MET A 58 20.01 -2.06 -56.44
CA MET A 58 21.36 -1.61 -56.76
C MET A 58 22.40 -2.69 -56.41
N PRO A 59 23.64 -2.59 -56.92
CA PRO A 59 24.73 -3.45 -56.46
C PRO A 59 25.05 -3.22 -54.98
N ASN A 60 25.45 -4.29 -54.28
CA ASN A 60 25.70 -4.32 -52.83
C ASN A 60 24.45 -4.03 -51.99
N THR A 61 23.27 -4.44 -52.46
CA THR A 61 22.04 -4.39 -51.65
C THR A 61 21.82 -5.72 -50.94
N VAL A 62 21.67 -5.66 -49.62
CA VAL A 62 21.34 -6.81 -48.77
C VAL A 62 20.00 -6.60 -48.08
N LEU A 63 19.30 -7.70 -47.84
CA LEU A 63 18.05 -7.73 -47.08
C LEU A 63 18.16 -8.88 -46.08
N GLY A 64 18.50 -8.55 -44.82
CA GLY A 64 18.99 -9.53 -43.86
C GLY A 64 20.32 -10.14 -44.30
N ASP A 65 20.42 -11.48 -44.33
CA ASP A 65 21.61 -12.23 -44.80
C ASP A 65 21.60 -12.54 -46.31
N HIS A 66 20.58 -12.09 -47.06
CA HIS A 66 20.45 -12.38 -48.48
C HIS A 66 20.93 -11.22 -49.36
N ASP A 67 21.89 -11.51 -50.24
CA ASP A 67 22.31 -10.61 -51.31
C ASP A 67 21.20 -10.51 -52.38
N VAL A 68 20.60 -9.33 -52.46
CA VAL A 68 19.54 -9.00 -53.42
C VAL A 68 20.03 -8.12 -54.56
N SER A 69 21.34 -7.90 -54.66
CA SER A 69 21.97 -7.08 -55.68
C SER A 69 21.55 -7.46 -57.10
N LEU A 70 21.19 -6.47 -57.91
CA LEU A 70 20.81 -6.64 -59.33
C LEU A 70 19.59 -7.53 -59.60
N LYS A 71 18.91 -8.02 -58.56
CA LYS A 71 17.69 -8.82 -58.69
C LYS A 71 16.49 -7.92 -58.97
N THR A 72 15.51 -8.43 -59.70
CA THR A 72 14.24 -7.74 -59.90
C THR A 72 13.35 -7.81 -58.67
N SER A 73 12.36 -6.92 -58.61
CA SER A 73 11.31 -6.94 -57.59
C SER A 73 10.68 -8.34 -57.41
N SER A 74 10.40 -9.02 -58.53
CA SER A 74 9.84 -10.38 -58.55
C SER A 74 10.82 -11.47 -58.11
N GLU A 75 12.12 -11.32 -58.40
CA GLU A 75 13.15 -12.27 -58.00
C GLU A 75 13.45 -12.18 -56.49
N VAL A 76 13.46 -10.96 -55.94
CA VAL A 76 13.58 -10.75 -54.49
C VAL A 76 12.35 -11.24 -53.77
N GLN A 77 11.15 -11.00 -54.32
CA GLN A 77 9.91 -11.56 -53.79
C GLN A 77 9.96 -13.10 -53.74
N ALA A 78 10.43 -13.77 -54.79
CA ALA A 78 10.56 -15.23 -54.80
C ALA A 78 11.60 -15.76 -53.80
N VAL A 79 12.73 -15.05 -53.61
CA VAL A 79 13.74 -15.39 -52.59
C VAL A 79 13.16 -15.23 -51.18
N LEU A 80 12.37 -14.19 -50.94
CA LEU A 80 11.69 -13.97 -49.68
C LEU A 80 10.59 -15.01 -49.45
N ASP A 81 9.78 -15.33 -50.46
CA ASP A 81 8.75 -16.37 -50.36
C ASP A 81 9.36 -17.74 -50.03
N ASP A 82 10.51 -18.10 -50.61
CA ASP A 82 11.23 -19.36 -50.34
C ASP A 82 11.86 -19.34 -48.92
N ALA A 83 12.59 -18.28 -48.58
CA ALA A 83 13.27 -18.14 -47.29
C ALA A 83 12.28 -18.06 -46.11
N LEU A 84 11.12 -17.43 -46.30
CA LEU A 84 10.09 -17.26 -45.27
C LEU A 84 9.16 -18.47 -45.17
N SER A 85 9.11 -19.37 -46.16
CA SER A 85 8.19 -20.53 -46.17
C SER A 85 8.46 -21.56 -45.07
N ASP A 86 9.73 -21.72 -44.68
CA ASP A 86 10.20 -22.66 -43.64
C ASP A 86 10.77 -21.95 -42.39
N TYR A 87 10.73 -20.62 -42.35
CA TYR A 87 11.29 -19.84 -41.25
C TYR A 87 10.46 -19.97 -39.97
N THR A 88 11.15 -20.26 -38.87
CA THR A 88 10.56 -20.36 -37.53
C THR A 88 11.42 -19.61 -36.52
N VAL A 89 10.78 -18.83 -35.65
CA VAL A 89 11.44 -18.17 -34.52
C VAL A 89 11.00 -18.84 -33.24
N ALA A 90 11.96 -19.38 -32.49
CA ALA A 90 11.75 -19.82 -31.12
C ALA A 90 12.05 -18.67 -30.15
N VAL A 91 11.02 -18.22 -29.44
CA VAL A 91 11.12 -17.18 -28.41
C VAL A 91 11.22 -17.87 -27.06
N SER A 92 12.23 -17.54 -26.26
CA SER A 92 12.37 -18.09 -24.91
C SER A 92 13.05 -17.12 -23.94
N GLY A 93 12.61 -17.10 -22.70
CA GLY A 93 13.18 -16.27 -21.63
C GLY A 93 12.13 -15.85 -20.61
N GLN A 94 12.54 -15.51 -19.39
CA GLN A 94 11.65 -15.11 -18.28
C GLN A 94 10.52 -16.12 -17.97
N GLY A 95 10.73 -17.42 -18.23
CA GLY A 95 9.71 -18.47 -18.03
C GLY A 95 8.69 -18.59 -19.17
N PHE A 96 8.73 -17.70 -20.16
CA PHE A 96 7.90 -17.75 -21.36
C PHE A 96 8.61 -18.49 -22.49
N SER A 97 7.84 -19.26 -23.26
CA SER A 97 8.32 -19.95 -24.45
C SER A 97 7.21 -19.98 -25.49
N MET A 98 7.50 -19.47 -26.69
CA MET A 98 6.61 -19.60 -27.83
C MET A 98 7.40 -19.96 -29.08
N LYS A 99 6.76 -20.68 -30.00
CA LYS A 99 7.28 -20.88 -31.35
C LYS A 99 6.32 -20.20 -32.30
N LEU A 100 6.87 -19.33 -33.14
CA LEU A 100 6.13 -18.67 -34.21
C LEU A 100 6.69 -19.20 -35.53
N SER A 101 5.81 -19.81 -36.33
CA SER A 101 6.08 -20.08 -37.74
C SER A 101 5.46 -18.99 -38.60
N ALA A 102 6.03 -18.74 -39.78
CA ALA A 102 5.45 -17.81 -40.75
C ALA A 102 3.99 -18.16 -41.12
N LYS A 103 3.59 -19.45 -41.01
CA LYS A 103 2.22 -19.92 -41.26
C LYS A 103 1.27 -19.68 -40.08
N ASP A 104 1.74 -19.78 -38.84
CA ASP A 104 0.91 -19.67 -37.63
C ASP A 104 0.64 -18.22 -37.21
N ALA A 105 1.53 -17.28 -37.59
CA ALA A 105 1.42 -15.88 -37.19
C ALA A 105 0.45 -15.04 -38.05
N GLY A 106 -0.13 -15.62 -39.12
CA GLY A 106 -0.95 -14.86 -40.09
C GLY A 106 -0.18 -13.72 -40.76
N VAL A 107 1.15 -13.72 -40.65
CA VAL A 107 2.05 -12.76 -41.26
C VAL A 107 2.18 -13.19 -42.71
N SER A 108 1.26 -12.73 -43.56
CA SER A 108 1.64 -12.49 -44.94
C SER A 108 2.69 -11.38 -44.86
N PHE A 109 3.97 -11.74 -44.81
CA PHE A 109 5.00 -10.80 -45.21
C PHE A 109 4.59 -10.41 -46.62
N ASP A 110 4.04 -9.21 -46.76
CA ASP A 110 3.67 -8.71 -48.07
C ASP A 110 5.00 -8.41 -48.76
N GLY A 111 5.57 -9.45 -49.36
CA GLY A 111 6.84 -9.39 -50.08
C GLY A 111 6.78 -8.29 -51.13
N GLN A 112 5.59 -7.97 -51.64
CA GLN A 112 5.38 -6.88 -52.58
C GLN A 112 5.48 -5.50 -51.89
N ALA A 113 4.93 -5.33 -50.68
CA ALA A 113 5.09 -4.09 -49.90
C ALA A 113 6.53 -3.89 -49.38
N ILE A 114 7.21 -4.95 -48.93
CA ILE A 114 8.62 -4.92 -48.50
C ILE A 114 9.51 -4.51 -49.66
N VAL A 115 9.34 -5.18 -50.80
CA VAL A 115 10.11 -4.90 -52.02
C VAL A 115 9.80 -3.49 -52.55
N ALA A 116 8.55 -3.03 -52.48
CA ALA A 116 8.18 -1.67 -52.88
C ALA A 116 8.78 -0.59 -51.97
N ASP A 117 8.81 -0.80 -50.66
CA ASP A 117 9.40 0.11 -49.69
C ASP A 117 10.94 0.17 -49.84
N ALA A 118 11.58 -1.00 -49.91
CA ALA A 118 13.03 -1.13 -50.13
C ALA A 118 13.48 -0.56 -51.50
N LEU A 119 12.69 -0.73 -52.57
CA LEU A 119 12.96 -0.07 -53.86
C LEU A 119 12.70 1.44 -53.81
N GLY A 120 11.76 1.89 -52.97
CA GLY A 120 11.42 3.31 -52.78
C GLY A 120 12.53 4.11 -52.08
N ASN A 121 13.36 3.46 -51.27
CA ASN A 121 14.48 4.08 -50.56
C ASN A 121 15.64 4.48 -51.50
N THR A 122 15.69 3.92 -52.71
CA THR A 122 16.76 4.19 -53.67
C THR A 122 16.25 4.95 -54.89
N ASN A 123 16.91 6.05 -55.27
CA ASN A 123 16.55 6.80 -56.47
C ASN A 123 17.26 6.20 -57.72
N PRO A 124 16.52 5.61 -58.69
CA PRO A 124 17.11 4.94 -59.86
C PRO A 124 17.97 5.86 -60.74
N TRP A 125 17.72 7.17 -60.72
CA TRP A 125 18.45 8.14 -61.52
C TRP A 125 19.82 8.52 -60.92
N LEU A 126 20.08 8.16 -59.67
CA LEU A 126 21.39 8.32 -59.02
C LEU A 126 22.28 7.08 -59.16
N TRP A 127 21.90 6.10 -60.00
CA TRP A 127 22.61 4.84 -60.17
C TRP A 127 24.15 4.94 -60.34
N PRO A 128 24.74 5.95 -61.04
CA PRO A 128 26.19 6.00 -61.19
C PRO A 128 26.95 6.26 -59.88
N LEU A 129 26.28 6.85 -58.88
CA LEU A 129 26.82 7.11 -57.55
C LEU A 129 26.52 5.96 -56.58
N GLU A 130 25.31 5.39 -56.71
CA GLU A 130 24.84 4.30 -55.86
C GLU A 130 25.56 2.97 -56.16
N ILE A 131 26.12 2.78 -57.36
CA ILE A 131 26.82 1.53 -57.76
C ILE A 131 28.03 1.15 -56.88
N THR A 132 28.53 2.09 -56.09
CA THR A 132 29.69 1.90 -55.19
C THR A 132 29.33 1.95 -53.71
N ARG A 133 28.05 2.16 -53.39
CA ARG A 133 27.53 2.20 -52.01
C ARG A 133 27.01 0.84 -51.61
N GLU A 134 26.96 0.62 -50.29
CA GLU A 134 26.27 -0.52 -49.69
C GLU A 134 24.87 -0.06 -49.30
N HIS A 135 23.88 -0.91 -49.54
CA HIS A 135 22.47 -0.65 -49.19
C HIS A 135 22.00 -1.80 -48.29
N ASP A 136 21.63 -1.48 -47.06
CA ASP A 136 21.06 -2.43 -46.11
C ASP A 136 19.60 -2.06 -45.87
N GLU A 137 18.68 -2.88 -46.40
CA GLU A 137 17.23 -2.65 -46.34
C GLU A 137 16.55 -3.51 -45.26
N THR A 138 17.30 -3.93 -44.24
CA THR A 138 16.81 -4.76 -43.13
C THR A 138 15.70 -4.06 -42.30
N ASP A 139 15.70 -2.73 -42.27
CA ASP A 139 14.67 -1.95 -41.57
C ASP A 139 13.27 -2.05 -42.22
N SER A 140 13.20 -2.16 -43.56
CA SER A 140 11.93 -2.35 -44.29
C SER A 140 11.33 -3.75 -44.05
N LEU A 141 12.17 -4.75 -43.77
CA LEU A 141 11.72 -6.09 -43.37
C LEU A 141 11.10 -6.08 -41.95
N ALA A 142 11.70 -5.33 -41.01
CA ALA A 142 11.18 -5.17 -39.65
C ALA A 142 9.80 -4.49 -39.63
N ALA A 143 9.62 -3.46 -40.46
CA ALA A 143 8.38 -2.67 -40.54
C ALA A 143 7.18 -3.44 -41.13
N SER A 144 7.43 -4.45 -41.98
CA SER A 144 6.39 -5.26 -42.63
C SER A 144 5.79 -6.39 -41.79
N SER A 145 6.34 -6.62 -40.59
CA SER A 145 5.83 -7.60 -39.63
C SER A 145 4.50 -7.10 -39.05
N GLY A 146 3.43 -7.21 -39.83
CA GLY A 146 2.15 -6.53 -39.63
C GLY A 146 1.37 -6.90 -38.37
N SER A 147 0.16 -6.34 -38.26
CA SER A 147 -0.78 -6.46 -37.12
C SER A 147 -1.11 -7.89 -36.67
N GLY A 148 -0.90 -8.90 -37.51
CA GLY A 148 -1.06 -10.33 -37.16
C GLY A 148 -0.05 -10.82 -36.12
N LEU A 149 1.22 -10.43 -36.24
CA LEU A 149 2.26 -10.79 -35.27
C LEU A 149 1.97 -10.17 -33.90
N ALA A 150 1.63 -8.88 -33.88
CA ALA A 150 1.30 -8.16 -32.65
C ALA A 150 0.10 -8.78 -31.91
N ASN A 151 -0.91 -9.27 -32.64
CA ASN A 151 -2.06 -9.96 -32.04
C ASN A 151 -1.69 -11.34 -31.50
N ALA A 152 -0.94 -12.16 -32.24
CA ALA A 152 -0.51 -13.48 -31.80
C ALA A 152 0.40 -13.40 -30.55
N VAL A 153 1.33 -12.43 -30.54
CA VAL A 153 2.18 -12.14 -29.39
C VAL A 153 1.34 -11.68 -28.20
N ARG A 154 0.41 -10.74 -28.41
CA ARG A 154 -0.46 -10.23 -27.34
C ARG A 154 -1.33 -11.34 -26.73
N THR A 155 -1.94 -12.21 -27.54
CA THR A 155 -2.70 -13.37 -27.01
C THR A 155 -1.84 -14.31 -26.18
N ALA A 156 -0.64 -14.66 -26.65
CA ALA A 156 0.26 -15.55 -25.90
C ALA A 156 0.79 -14.91 -24.62
N VAL A 157 1.09 -13.61 -24.66
CA VAL A 157 1.53 -12.84 -23.48
C VAL A 157 0.39 -12.69 -22.47
N ASP A 158 -0.85 -12.45 -22.91
CA ASP A 158 -2.02 -12.36 -22.03
C ASP A 158 -2.29 -13.69 -21.32
N GLU A 159 -2.17 -14.82 -22.01
CA GLU A 159 -2.30 -16.16 -21.42
C GLU A 159 -1.21 -16.43 -20.38
N PHE A 160 0.04 -16.04 -20.67
CA PHE A 160 1.14 -16.15 -19.72
C PHE A 160 0.92 -15.24 -18.50
N ASN A 161 0.54 -13.99 -18.73
CA ASN A 161 0.32 -12.97 -17.70
C ASN A 161 -0.87 -13.31 -16.77
N ALA A 162 -1.82 -14.14 -17.21
CA ALA A 162 -2.90 -14.63 -16.36
C ALA A 162 -2.40 -15.40 -15.11
N THR A 163 -1.17 -15.92 -15.16
CA THR A 163 -0.53 -16.62 -14.02
C THR A 163 0.75 -15.94 -13.53
N ALA A 164 1.17 -14.85 -14.18
CA ALA A 164 2.36 -14.10 -13.80
C ALA A 164 2.08 -13.12 -12.66
N THR A 165 3.14 -12.71 -11.95
CA THR A 165 3.04 -11.67 -10.92
C THR A 165 3.21 -10.30 -11.59
N PRO A 166 2.23 -9.37 -11.50
CA PRO A 166 2.38 -8.04 -12.06
C PRO A 166 3.46 -7.24 -11.29
N PRO A 167 4.06 -6.21 -11.91
CA PRO A 167 4.93 -5.30 -11.19
C PRO A 167 4.14 -4.58 -10.08
N THR A 168 4.82 -4.26 -8.99
CA THR A 168 4.30 -3.42 -7.92
C THR A 168 5.12 -2.14 -7.83
N ASP A 169 4.44 -1.00 -7.83
CA ASP A 169 5.05 0.31 -7.69
C ASP A 169 5.72 0.50 -6.33
N ALA A 170 6.69 1.41 -6.29
CA ALA A 170 7.24 1.87 -5.02
C ALA A 170 6.17 2.66 -4.25
N VAL A 171 6.10 2.42 -2.94
CA VAL A 171 5.09 3.05 -2.06
C VAL A 171 5.72 3.57 -0.79
N VAL A 172 5.14 4.62 -0.22
CA VAL A 172 5.47 5.06 1.14
C VAL A 172 4.72 4.17 2.12
N ALA A 173 5.44 3.53 3.03
CA ALA A 173 4.87 2.67 4.06
C ALA A 173 5.58 2.86 5.40
N PHE A 174 4.88 2.60 6.49
CA PHE A 174 5.48 2.61 7.82
C PHE A 174 6.43 1.40 7.99
N ASP A 175 7.65 1.66 8.43
CA ASP A 175 8.68 0.67 8.74
C ASP A 175 8.77 0.54 10.26
N GLU A 176 8.20 -0.55 10.80
CA GLU A 176 8.17 -0.83 12.24
C GLU A 176 9.56 -0.92 12.87
N GLN A 177 10.59 -1.33 12.11
CA GLN A 177 11.95 -1.45 12.65
C GLN A 177 12.60 -0.08 12.84
N LYS A 178 12.19 0.90 12.03
CA LYS A 178 12.68 2.28 12.10
C LYS A 178 11.74 3.22 12.86
N ASN A 179 10.53 2.76 13.19
CA ASN A 179 9.44 3.59 13.71
C ASN A 179 9.18 4.84 12.85
N ALA A 180 9.25 4.69 11.53
CA ALA A 180 9.16 5.80 10.58
C ALA A 180 8.61 5.35 9.22
N PHE A 181 8.00 6.27 8.50
CA PHE A 181 7.67 6.09 7.08
C PHE A 181 8.93 6.04 6.23
N ALA A 182 9.00 5.05 5.34
CA ALA A 182 10.06 4.86 4.39
C ALA A 182 9.50 4.45 3.01
N VAL A 183 10.27 4.73 1.96
CA VAL A 183 9.95 4.25 0.62
C VAL A 183 10.25 2.75 0.57
N ARG A 184 9.21 1.95 0.34
CA ARG A 184 9.35 0.54 0.01
C ARG A 184 9.64 0.42 -1.49
N PRO A 185 10.75 -0.22 -1.89
CA PRO A 185 11.11 -0.34 -3.29
C PRO A 185 10.05 -1.07 -4.12
N GLU A 186 9.97 -0.69 -5.38
CA GLU A 186 9.20 -1.36 -6.41
C GLU A 186 9.70 -2.79 -6.65
N ALA A 187 8.85 -3.63 -7.24
CA ALA A 187 9.22 -4.96 -7.69
C ALA A 187 8.72 -5.17 -9.12
N THR A 188 9.60 -5.60 -10.01
CA THR A 188 9.30 -5.79 -11.45
C THR A 188 8.33 -6.95 -11.72
N GLY A 189 8.13 -7.86 -10.76
CA GLY A 189 7.28 -9.04 -10.95
C GLY A 189 7.83 -9.97 -12.04
N THR A 190 6.95 -10.74 -12.67
CA THR A 190 7.26 -11.66 -13.78
C THR A 190 6.36 -11.47 -15.00
N ALA A 191 5.42 -10.54 -14.97
CA ALA A 191 4.54 -10.26 -16.11
C ALA A 191 5.32 -9.66 -17.29
N LEU A 192 5.01 -10.13 -18.49
CA LEU A 192 5.63 -9.67 -19.74
C LEU A 192 4.91 -8.47 -20.33
N ASP A 193 5.67 -7.55 -20.92
CA ASP A 193 5.17 -6.45 -21.73
C ASP A 193 5.00 -6.92 -23.19
N ALA A 194 3.75 -6.95 -23.66
CA ALA A 194 3.43 -7.48 -24.98
C ALA A 194 4.11 -6.72 -26.13
N ASP A 195 4.30 -5.41 -25.98
CA ASP A 195 4.90 -4.57 -27.03
C ASP A 195 6.44 -4.73 -27.02
N ALA A 196 7.06 -4.88 -25.86
CA ALA A 196 8.48 -5.20 -25.73
C ALA A 196 8.81 -6.61 -26.27
N VAL A 197 7.95 -7.60 -25.98
CA VAL A 197 8.07 -8.95 -26.56
C VAL A 197 7.89 -8.91 -28.07
N ALA A 198 6.88 -8.19 -28.59
CA ALA A 198 6.66 -8.03 -30.02
C ALA A 198 7.87 -7.36 -30.71
N LYS A 199 8.47 -6.34 -30.08
CA LYS A 199 9.68 -5.68 -30.57
C LYS A 199 10.88 -6.64 -30.60
N ALA A 200 11.10 -7.42 -29.55
CA ALA A 200 12.19 -8.39 -29.50
C ALA A 200 12.06 -9.47 -30.59
N ILE A 201 10.82 -9.93 -30.84
CA ILE A 201 10.50 -10.87 -31.91
C ILE A 201 10.70 -10.22 -33.28
N GLY A 202 10.22 -8.99 -33.47
CA GLY A 202 10.40 -8.21 -34.71
C GLY A 202 11.87 -8.02 -35.07
N SER A 203 12.73 -7.68 -34.10
CA SER A 203 14.18 -7.57 -34.31
C SER A 203 14.83 -8.91 -34.68
N ALA A 204 14.39 -10.02 -34.07
CA ALA A 204 14.89 -11.36 -34.42
C ALA A 204 14.46 -11.79 -35.82
N ILE A 205 13.23 -11.47 -36.22
CA ILE A 205 12.72 -11.71 -37.58
C ILE A 205 13.48 -10.87 -38.60
N ALA A 206 13.69 -9.58 -38.33
CA ALA A 206 14.43 -8.68 -39.22
C ALA A 206 15.86 -9.17 -39.45
N SER A 207 16.50 -9.70 -38.41
CA SER A 207 17.87 -10.26 -38.49
C SER A 207 17.92 -11.75 -38.86
N MET A 208 16.79 -12.37 -39.26
CA MET A 208 16.67 -13.81 -39.56
C MET A 208 17.26 -14.76 -38.50
N GLN A 209 17.22 -14.35 -37.23
CA GLN A 209 17.73 -15.13 -36.11
C GLN A 209 16.75 -16.26 -35.74
N PRO A 210 17.20 -17.52 -35.66
CA PRO A 210 16.33 -18.65 -35.32
C PRO A 210 15.77 -18.60 -33.89
N THR A 211 16.35 -17.75 -33.03
CA THR A 211 15.98 -17.61 -31.63
C THR A 211 15.91 -16.16 -31.17
N ALA A 212 14.81 -15.79 -30.52
CA ALA A 212 14.67 -14.52 -29.79
C ALA A 212 14.75 -14.80 -28.29
N LYS A 213 15.71 -14.17 -27.59
CA LYS A 213 15.86 -14.31 -26.13
C LYS A 213 15.20 -13.13 -25.43
N LEU A 214 14.26 -13.40 -24.52
CA LEU A 214 13.65 -12.38 -23.68
C LEU A 214 14.50 -12.13 -22.43
N THR A 215 14.94 -10.90 -22.26
CA THR A 215 15.65 -10.40 -21.07
C THR A 215 14.67 -9.74 -20.10
N ALA A 216 15.18 -9.16 -19.01
CA ALA A 216 14.36 -8.39 -18.06
C ALA A 216 13.68 -7.18 -18.72
N ASP A 217 14.19 -6.69 -19.85
CA ASP A 217 13.62 -5.57 -20.62
C ASP A 217 12.27 -5.91 -21.26
N ALA A 218 11.92 -7.21 -21.33
CA ALA A 218 10.63 -7.67 -21.81
C ALA A 218 9.57 -7.79 -20.69
N LEU A 219 9.94 -7.53 -19.44
CA LEU A 219 9.00 -7.50 -18.31
C LEU A 219 8.31 -6.14 -18.23
N GLN A 220 7.06 -6.15 -17.75
CA GLN A 220 6.36 -4.93 -17.37
C GLN A 220 7.17 -4.22 -16.28
N GLN A 221 7.39 -2.92 -16.47
CA GLN A 221 8.12 -2.11 -15.49
C GLN A 221 7.12 -1.45 -14.54
N PRO A 222 7.49 -1.28 -13.25
CA PRO A 222 6.74 -0.43 -12.33
C PRO A 222 6.59 0.99 -12.89
N ALA A 223 5.42 1.58 -12.70
CA ALA A 223 5.11 2.94 -13.16
C ALA A 223 5.80 3.99 -12.27
N VAL A 224 5.98 3.69 -10.98
CA VAL A 224 6.61 4.60 -10.02
C VAL A 224 7.87 3.94 -9.42
N PRO A 225 9.07 4.43 -9.75
CA PRO A 225 10.31 3.93 -9.18
C PRO A 225 10.55 4.52 -7.78
N ALA A 226 11.29 3.80 -6.92
CA ALA A 226 11.64 4.29 -5.57
C ALA A 226 12.52 5.54 -5.57
N THR A 227 13.15 5.85 -6.70
CA THR A 227 13.91 7.09 -6.87
C THR A 227 13.04 8.32 -7.14
N ASP A 228 11.71 8.16 -7.22
CA ASP A 228 10.80 9.30 -7.38
C ASP A 228 10.93 10.24 -6.16
N PRO A 229 11.36 11.50 -6.37
CA PRO A 229 11.53 12.46 -5.27
C PRO A 229 10.22 12.75 -4.52
N LYS A 230 9.06 12.53 -5.15
CA LYS A 230 7.75 12.71 -4.49
C LYS A 230 7.53 11.71 -3.36
N LEU A 231 7.95 10.45 -3.54
CA LEU A 231 7.83 9.42 -2.50
C LEU A 231 8.72 9.74 -1.30
N GLN A 232 9.94 10.23 -1.55
CA GLN A 232 10.84 10.64 -0.49
C GLN A 232 10.29 11.86 0.28
N ALA A 233 9.80 12.88 -0.42
CA ALA A 233 9.18 14.05 0.20
C ALA A 233 7.93 13.69 1.00
N ALA A 234 7.09 12.77 0.49
CA ALA A 234 5.92 12.27 1.20
C ALA A 234 6.28 11.50 2.48
N ALA A 235 7.30 10.64 2.43
CA ALA A 235 7.81 9.95 3.61
C ALA A 235 8.35 10.93 4.66
N GLU A 236 9.12 11.95 4.25
CA GLU A 236 9.64 12.99 5.14
C GLU A 236 8.54 13.82 5.79
N ALA A 237 7.50 14.19 5.01
CA ALA A 237 6.33 14.89 5.51
C ALA A 237 5.53 14.04 6.51
N ALA A 238 5.34 12.74 6.21
CA ALA A 238 4.63 11.83 7.12
C ALA A 238 5.42 11.61 8.42
N ASN A 239 6.74 11.57 8.34
CA ASN A 239 7.64 11.53 9.50
C ASN A 239 7.58 12.79 10.37
N GLN A 240 7.05 13.92 9.87
CA GLN A 240 6.76 15.07 10.74
C GLN A 240 5.54 14.84 11.63
N LEU A 241 4.63 13.94 11.23
CA LEU A 241 3.37 13.67 11.93
C LEU A 241 3.49 12.49 12.93
N VAL A 242 4.44 11.57 12.74
CA VAL A 242 4.66 10.42 13.64
C VAL A 242 5.77 10.62 14.67
N LYS A 243 5.93 11.85 15.18
CA LYS A 243 6.95 12.18 16.19
C LYS A 243 6.54 11.86 17.62
N ALA A 244 5.25 11.75 17.88
CA ALA A 244 4.74 11.53 19.22
C ALA A 244 5.08 10.12 19.72
N ASP A 245 5.47 10.05 20.98
CA ASP A 245 5.79 8.82 21.70
C ASP A 245 5.41 9.00 23.18
N MET A 246 4.10 9.05 23.43
CA MET A 246 3.54 9.33 24.75
C MET A 246 3.11 8.04 25.46
N GLN A 247 3.44 7.94 26.74
CA GLN A 247 2.90 6.95 27.65
C GLN A 247 1.75 7.58 28.43
N LEU A 248 0.53 7.15 28.15
CA LEU A 248 -0.65 7.64 28.85
C LEU A 248 -0.79 6.90 30.18
N MET A 249 -0.62 7.64 31.26
CA MET A 249 -0.55 7.12 32.62
C MET A 249 -1.92 7.16 33.31
N MET A 250 -2.25 6.10 34.05
CA MET A 250 -3.41 6.04 34.91
C MET A 250 -3.03 5.39 36.23
N GLY A 251 -3.24 6.07 37.36
CA GLY A 251 -2.89 5.54 38.68
C GLY A 251 -1.40 5.27 38.89
N GLY A 252 -0.52 5.85 38.06
CA GLY A 252 0.93 5.60 38.08
C GLY A 252 1.40 4.49 37.14
N ASP A 253 0.48 3.76 36.50
CA ASP A 253 0.77 2.70 35.54
C ASP A 253 0.48 3.15 34.11
N VAL A 254 1.13 2.51 33.13
CA VAL A 254 0.89 2.79 31.71
C VAL A 254 -0.43 2.15 31.29
N ALA A 255 -1.43 2.97 30.96
CA ALA A 255 -2.73 2.52 30.48
C ALA A 255 -2.78 2.37 28.95
N ALA A 256 -2.07 3.24 28.22
CA ALA A 256 -1.96 3.18 26.77
C ALA A 256 -0.70 3.88 26.27
N GLU A 257 -0.32 3.61 25.02
CA GLU A 257 0.79 4.27 24.34
C GLU A 257 0.29 4.95 23.06
N VAL A 258 0.70 6.20 22.86
CA VAL A 258 0.56 6.93 21.59
C VAL A 258 1.93 7.04 20.97
N ASN A 259 2.34 5.97 20.29
CA ASN A 259 3.65 5.80 19.68
C ASN A 259 3.60 5.97 18.15
N PRO A 260 4.75 6.06 17.46
CA PRO A 260 4.78 6.25 16.01
C PRO A 260 4.01 5.18 15.21
N ALA A 261 4.00 3.93 15.71
CA ALA A 261 3.27 2.84 15.06
C ALA A 261 1.75 3.08 15.12
N LEU A 262 1.21 3.45 16.28
CA LEU A 262 -0.20 3.79 16.41
C LEU A 262 -0.56 5.02 15.58
N VAL A 263 0.23 6.09 15.67
CA VAL A 263 -0.02 7.32 14.90
C VAL A 263 0.04 7.07 13.40
N SER A 264 0.89 6.14 12.93
CA SER A 264 0.95 5.77 11.51
C SER A 264 -0.37 5.20 10.98
N THR A 265 -1.18 4.56 11.83
CA THR A 265 -2.50 4.04 11.45
C THR A 265 -3.54 5.15 11.23
N TRP A 266 -3.25 6.36 11.71
CA TRP A 266 -4.06 7.56 11.52
C TRP A 266 -3.57 8.40 10.34
N ILE A 267 -2.50 8.00 9.64
CA ILE A 267 -2.00 8.75 8.48
C ILE A 267 -2.62 8.23 7.20
N SER A 268 -3.21 9.13 6.43
CA SER A 268 -3.68 8.88 5.06
C SER A 268 -2.90 9.75 4.07
N PHE A 269 -2.80 9.30 2.81
CA PHE A 269 -2.16 10.04 1.74
C PHE A 269 -3.20 10.37 0.66
N ASP A 270 -3.24 11.62 0.20
CA ASP A 270 -4.09 12.03 -0.92
C ASP A 270 -3.50 11.62 -2.30
N GLU A 271 -4.19 11.95 -3.39
CA GLU A 271 -3.73 11.69 -4.76
C GLU A 271 -2.37 12.33 -5.09
N SER A 272 -1.98 13.38 -4.35
CA SER A 272 -0.69 14.07 -4.49
C SER A 272 0.38 13.56 -3.52
N LEU A 273 0.10 12.48 -2.77
CA LEU A 273 0.96 11.92 -1.72
C LEU A 273 1.20 12.89 -0.54
N THR A 274 0.27 13.81 -0.29
CA THR A 274 0.31 14.66 0.91
C THR A 274 -0.25 13.88 2.09
N PRO A 275 0.52 13.68 3.18
CA PRO A 275 0.02 13.00 4.35
C PRO A 275 -0.90 13.90 5.18
N SER A 276 -1.99 13.33 5.69
CA SER A 276 -2.92 13.98 6.61
C SER A 276 -3.32 13.04 7.74
N LEU A 277 -3.68 13.61 8.89
CA LEU A 277 -4.17 12.86 10.03
C LEU A 277 -5.68 12.62 9.91
N ASP A 278 -6.09 11.37 10.06
CA ASP A 278 -7.48 10.96 10.17
C ASP A 278 -7.98 11.27 11.60
N GLU A 279 -8.66 12.40 11.73
CA GLU A 279 -9.25 12.84 13.00
C GLU A 279 -10.36 11.90 13.48
N GLU A 280 -11.08 11.22 12.58
CA GLU A 280 -12.14 10.30 12.97
C GLU A 280 -11.56 9.04 13.62
N ALA A 281 -10.46 8.51 13.07
CA ALA A 281 -9.72 7.39 13.65
C ALA A 281 -9.19 7.72 15.06
N LEU A 282 -8.69 8.95 15.26
CA LEU A 282 -8.22 9.42 16.57
C LEU A 282 -9.37 9.53 17.57
N VAL A 283 -10.52 10.09 17.17
CA VAL A 283 -11.75 10.15 18.00
C VAL A 283 -12.27 8.75 18.34
N ALA A 284 -12.21 7.81 17.39
CA ALA A 284 -12.62 6.43 17.64
C ALA A 284 -11.70 5.74 18.65
N TRP A 285 -10.38 5.91 18.50
CA TRP A 285 -9.39 5.32 19.41
C TRP A 285 -9.50 5.89 20.83
N THR A 286 -9.65 7.21 20.98
CA THR A 286 -9.81 7.86 22.30
C THR A 286 -11.05 7.38 23.04
N LYS A 287 -12.18 7.17 22.34
CA LYS A 287 -13.40 6.56 22.93
C LYS A 287 -13.19 5.10 23.37
N GLN A 288 -12.41 4.33 22.60
CA GLN A 288 -12.06 2.97 22.99
C GLN A 288 -11.19 2.97 24.25
N LEU A 289 -10.24 3.90 24.33
CA LEU A 289 -9.41 4.07 25.52
C LEU A 289 -10.25 4.48 26.74
N GLU A 290 -11.15 5.45 26.60
CA GLU A 290 -12.10 5.85 27.66
C GLU A 290 -12.88 4.62 28.18
N THR A 291 -13.45 3.82 27.29
CA THR A 291 -14.17 2.60 27.67
C THR A 291 -13.28 1.56 28.38
N ALA A 292 -12.00 1.47 27.99
CA ALA A 292 -11.04 0.55 28.59
C ALA A 292 -10.50 1.05 29.95
N CYS A 293 -10.51 2.36 30.19
CA CYS A 293 -10.03 2.98 31.41
C CYS A 293 -11.14 3.18 32.45
N ASP A 294 -12.37 3.40 32.01
CA ASP A 294 -13.49 3.69 32.88
C ASP A 294 -13.90 2.47 33.70
N THR A 295 -13.98 2.69 35.01
CA THR A 295 -14.30 1.64 35.99
C THR A 295 -15.53 2.01 36.81
N VAL A 296 -15.95 3.28 36.85
CA VAL A 296 -17.18 3.67 37.55
C VAL A 296 -18.36 2.82 37.06
N GLY A 297 -19.03 2.16 37.99
CA GLY A 297 -20.16 1.28 37.71
C GLY A 297 -19.84 -0.09 37.11
N THR A 298 -18.60 -0.36 36.69
CA THR A 298 -18.22 -1.64 36.07
C THR A 298 -18.13 -2.78 37.09
N GLU A 299 -18.18 -4.00 36.58
CA GLU A 299 -17.85 -5.20 37.36
C GLU A 299 -16.33 -5.28 37.60
N ARG A 300 -15.95 -5.73 38.79
CA ARG A 300 -14.56 -5.95 39.21
C ARG A 300 -14.45 -7.25 40.00
N THR A 301 -13.41 -8.02 39.71
CA THR A 301 -13.07 -9.24 40.44
C THR A 301 -11.73 -9.08 41.15
N TYR A 302 -11.68 -9.47 42.42
CA TYR A 302 -10.48 -9.36 43.24
C TYR A 302 -10.41 -10.49 44.28
N THR A 303 -9.23 -10.69 44.85
CA THR A 303 -8.99 -11.67 45.91
C THR A 303 -8.71 -10.94 47.21
N ARG A 304 -9.57 -11.15 48.21
CA ARG A 304 -9.39 -10.63 49.56
C ARG A 304 -8.17 -11.29 50.23
N PRO A 305 -7.53 -10.66 51.24
CA PRO A 305 -6.37 -11.25 51.93
C PRO A 305 -6.56 -12.65 52.53
N ASP A 306 -7.79 -13.09 52.80
CA ASP A 306 -8.11 -14.45 53.29
C ASP A 306 -8.21 -15.50 52.16
N GLY A 307 -8.02 -15.10 50.90
CA GLY A 307 -8.10 -15.95 49.71
C GLY A 307 -9.49 -16.04 49.07
N LYS A 308 -10.51 -15.35 49.61
CA LYS A 308 -11.85 -15.32 49.01
C LYS A 308 -11.82 -14.49 47.72
N VAL A 309 -12.27 -15.08 46.62
CA VAL A 309 -12.49 -14.37 45.35
C VAL A 309 -13.87 -13.74 45.37
N ILE A 310 -13.92 -12.44 45.07
CA ILE A 310 -15.12 -11.61 45.15
C ILE A 310 -15.32 -10.93 43.81
N THR A 311 -16.59 -10.85 43.38
CA THR A 311 -17.01 -10.04 42.25
C THR A 311 -18.00 -8.98 42.73
N VAL A 312 -17.74 -7.73 42.43
CA VAL A 312 -18.59 -6.58 42.77
C VAL A 312 -18.85 -5.75 41.53
N ALA A 313 -20.08 -5.26 41.38
CA ALA A 313 -20.47 -4.40 40.26
C ALA A 313 -21.26 -3.19 40.77
N GLY A 314 -21.13 -2.08 40.05
CA GLY A 314 -21.83 -0.84 40.38
C GLY A 314 -21.10 0.05 41.38
N GLY A 315 -21.79 1.09 41.81
CA GLY A 315 -21.25 2.12 42.70
C GLY A 315 -20.52 3.25 41.95
N PRO A 316 -20.41 4.43 42.57
CA PRO A 316 -19.84 5.62 41.95
C PRO A 316 -18.31 5.65 41.99
N TYR A 317 -17.67 4.74 42.75
CA TYR A 317 -16.22 4.73 42.89
C TYR A 317 -15.52 4.27 41.61
N GLY A 318 -14.40 4.93 41.32
CA GLY A 318 -13.43 4.48 40.32
C GLY A 318 -12.94 5.61 39.42
N TRP A 319 -12.24 5.19 38.39
CA TRP A 319 -11.78 5.99 37.28
C TRP A 319 -12.94 6.32 36.33
N LEU A 320 -13.11 7.60 36.05
CA LEU A 320 -13.97 8.12 35.01
C LEU A 320 -13.16 9.12 34.20
N THR A 321 -12.82 8.75 32.99
CA THR A 321 -12.01 9.54 32.07
C THR A 321 -12.77 10.81 31.67
N ASP A 322 -12.04 11.90 31.42
CA ASP A 322 -12.60 13.07 30.76
C ASP A 322 -12.35 12.98 29.26
N GLY A 323 -13.27 12.35 28.53
CA GLY A 323 -13.11 12.07 27.10
C GLY A 323 -12.82 13.31 26.23
N GLU A 324 -13.39 14.48 26.56
CA GLU A 324 -13.10 15.72 25.84
C GLU A 324 -11.65 16.18 26.09
N ALA A 325 -11.22 16.19 27.36
CA ALA A 325 -9.86 16.58 27.71
C ALA A 325 -8.81 15.57 27.21
N LEU A 326 -9.14 14.27 27.21
CA LEU A 326 -8.27 13.22 26.68
C LEU A 326 -8.08 13.37 25.16
N LEU A 327 -9.15 13.66 24.44
CA LEU A 327 -9.09 13.89 22.99
C LEU A 327 -8.16 15.06 22.65
N GLU A 328 -8.34 16.20 23.32
CA GLU A 328 -7.49 17.38 23.13
C GLU A 328 -6.02 17.09 23.50
N LEU A 329 -5.78 16.39 24.61
CA LEU A 329 -4.45 15.99 25.05
C LEU A 329 -3.73 15.15 23.98
N VAL A 330 -4.43 14.17 23.39
CA VAL A 330 -3.85 13.30 22.35
C VAL A 330 -3.61 14.09 21.07
N LYS A 331 -4.55 14.95 20.65
CA LYS A 331 -4.40 15.81 19.46
C LYS A 331 -3.20 16.75 19.59
N GLU A 332 -3.09 17.47 20.69
CA GLU A 332 -1.96 18.36 20.96
C GLU A 332 -0.64 17.59 21.07
N GLY A 333 -0.69 16.42 21.72
CA GLY A 333 0.44 15.52 21.87
C GLY A 333 1.01 15.08 20.52
N VAL A 334 0.15 14.64 19.61
CA VAL A 334 0.50 14.27 18.23
C VAL A 334 1.03 15.46 17.44
N ALA A 335 0.32 16.60 17.47
CA ALA A 335 0.69 17.80 16.73
C ALA A 335 2.06 18.37 17.15
N ASN A 336 2.38 18.31 18.44
CA ASN A 336 3.63 18.82 19.00
C ASN A 336 4.78 17.79 18.98
N GLY A 337 4.50 16.52 18.66
CA GLY A 337 5.49 15.45 18.77
C GLY A 337 5.94 15.21 20.21
N THR A 338 4.99 15.19 21.14
CA THR A 338 5.26 15.03 22.58
C THR A 338 5.80 13.64 22.88
N VAL A 339 6.80 13.55 23.75
CA VAL A 339 7.44 12.30 24.16
C VAL A 339 7.46 12.18 25.68
N GLY A 340 7.17 10.99 26.19
CA GLY A 340 7.25 10.66 27.62
C GLY A 340 5.88 10.45 28.28
N ALA A 341 5.88 10.41 29.61
CA ALA A 341 4.71 10.10 30.41
C ALA A 341 3.75 11.30 30.55
N VAL A 342 2.46 11.06 30.35
CA VAL A 342 1.39 12.06 30.47
C VAL A 342 0.19 11.43 31.16
N ASP A 343 -0.34 12.06 32.21
CA ASP A 343 -1.51 11.54 32.94
C ASP A 343 -2.80 11.68 32.11
N ILE A 344 -3.62 10.62 32.12
CA ILE A 344 -4.95 10.65 31.51
C ILE A 344 -5.86 11.57 32.35
N PRO A 345 -6.49 12.59 31.74
CA PRO A 345 -7.42 13.46 32.44
C PRO A 345 -8.67 12.69 32.85
N CYS A 346 -9.06 12.83 34.12
CA CYS A 346 -10.17 12.10 34.71
C CYS A 346 -11.11 13.04 35.50
N LYS A 347 -12.41 12.78 35.42
CA LYS A 347 -13.45 13.43 36.24
C LYS A 347 -13.48 12.85 37.66
N THR A 348 -13.23 11.56 37.79
CA THR A 348 -13.01 10.89 39.08
C THR A 348 -11.85 9.91 38.96
N THR A 349 -11.18 9.65 40.08
CA THR A 349 -10.00 8.79 40.12
C THR A 349 -10.17 7.68 41.16
N GLY A 350 -9.61 6.51 40.87
CA GLY A 350 -9.36 5.49 41.87
C GLY A 350 -8.11 5.78 42.70
N THR A 351 -7.87 4.94 43.70
CA THR A 351 -6.66 4.95 44.54
C THR A 351 -5.60 3.95 44.06
N ALA A 352 -5.94 3.12 43.06
CA ALA A 352 -5.04 2.23 42.33
C ALA A 352 -5.59 1.96 40.92
N TYR A 353 -4.76 1.47 40.00
CA TYR A 353 -5.21 0.99 38.69
C TYR A 353 -4.53 -0.35 38.38
N ASN A 354 -5.28 -1.45 38.38
CA ASN A 354 -4.76 -2.79 38.08
C ASN A 354 -5.31 -3.36 36.77
N GLY A 355 -5.74 -2.48 35.86
CA GLY A 355 -6.45 -2.84 34.62
C GLY A 355 -7.96 -2.97 34.79
N ALA A 356 -8.68 -2.85 33.67
CA ALA A 356 -10.13 -2.97 33.64
C ALA A 356 -10.61 -4.31 34.20
N GLY A 357 -11.66 -4.27 35.03
CA GLY A 357 -12.23 -5.47 35.64
C GLY A 357 -11.47 -6.01 36.86
N ALA A 358 -10.33 -5.40 37.23
CA ALA A 358 -9.62 -5.70 38.47
C ALA A 358 -9.96 -4.70 39.58
N GLN A 359 -9.43 -4.94 40.77
CA GLN A 359 -9.47 -3.99 41.88
C GLN A 359 -8.78 -2.67 41.49
N ASP A 360 -9.48 -1.54 41.60
CA ASP A 360 -8.99 -0.19 41.32
C ASP A 360 -8.95 0.68 42.60
N TRP A 361 -8.80 0.02 43.74
CA TRP A 361 -8.54 0.65 45.04
C TRP A 361 -7.31 0.06 45.72
N SER A 362 -6.71 0.86 46.59
CA SER A 362 -5.53 0.46 47.38
C SER A 362 -5.83 -0.70 48.33
N ALA A 363 -4.81 -1.25 48.98
CA ALA A 363 -4.97 -2.30 49.99
C ALA A 363 -5.79 -1.87 51.21
N ARG A 364 -5.91 -0.56 51.46
CA ARG A 364 -6.75 0.02 52.51
C ARG A 364 -8.18 0.19 52.02
N TYR A 365 -9.12 -0.59 52.56
CA TYR A 365 -10.54 -0.49 52.24
C TYR A 365 -11.42 -1.16 53.30
N CYS A 366 -12.69 -0.81 53.30
CA CYS A 366 -13.76 -1.43 54.06
C CYS A 366 -14.52 -2.42 53.18
N ASP A 367 -14.57 -3.67 53.59
CA ASP A 367 -15.24 -4.79 52.93
C ASP A 367 -16.53 -5.10 53.71
N ILE A 368 -17.68 -4.98 53.05
CA ILE A 368 -18.99 -5.34 53.57
C ILE A 368 -19.46 -6.58 52.81
N ASP A 369 -19.37 -7.72 53.47
CA ASP A 369 -19.76 -9.01 52.93
C ASP A 369 -21.19 -9.35 53.38
N LEU A 370 -22.15 -9.15 52.48
CA LEU A 370 -23.57 -9.35 52.75
C LEU A 370 -23.93 -10.84 52.88
N SER A 371 -23.18 -11.76 52.26
CA SER A 371 -23.41 -13.19 52.45
C SER A 371 -22.95 -13.66 53.83
N GLU A 372 -21.85 -13.12 54.32
CA GLU A 372 -21.31 -13.44 55.64
C GLU A 372 -21.96 -12.61 56.77
N GLN A 373 -22.65 -11.52 56.41
CA GLN A 373 -23.13 -10.50 57.34
C GLN A 373 -22.00 -10.02 58.25
N HIS A 374 -20.89 -9.65 57.63
CA HIS A 374 -19.65 -9.31 58.31
C HIS A 374 -18.97 -8.14 57.61
N VAL A 375 -18.35 -7.26 58.39
CA VAL A 375 -17.60 -6.11 57.88
C VAL A 375 -16.16 -6.23 58.31
N ARG A 376 -15.24 -5.94 57.39
CA ARG A 376 -13.79 -5.99 57.59
C ARG A 376 -13.17 -4.69 57.14
N PHE A 377 -12.13 -4.26 57.82
CA PHE A 377 -11.37 -3.07 57.47
C PHE A 377 -9.88 -3.38 57.40
N TYR A 378 -9.29 -3.09 56.25
CA TYR A 378 -7.89 -3.34 55.94
C TYR A 378 -7.09 -2.05 55.96
N ASP A 379 -5.83 -2.13 56.37
CA ASP A 379 -4.89 -1.00 56.36
C ASP A 379 -4.12 -0.87 55.02
N GLU A 380 -3.20 0.08 54.94
CA GLU A 380 -2.40 0.37 53.74
C GLU A 380 -1.50 -0.80 53.31
N THR A 381 -1.24 -1.76 54.21
CA THR A 381 -0.46 -2.97 53.94
C THR A 381 -1.33 -4.15 53.52
N GLY A 382 -2.66 -4.00 53.57
CA GLY A 382 -3.62 -5.08 53.35
C GLY A 382 -3.85 -5.96 54.59
N ALA A 383 -3.36 -5.55 55.76
CA ALA A 383 -3.59 -6.28 57.00
C ALA A 383 -5.00 -6.00 57.53
N LEU A 384 -5.67 -7.05 58.00
CA LEU A 384 -6.97 -6.92 58.67
C LEU A 384 -6.77 -6.25 60.05
N ILE A 385 -7.23 -5.02 60.20
CA ILE A 385 -7.06 -4.24 61.44
C ILE A 385 -8.34 -4.10 62.26
N TRP A 386 -9.49 -4.40 61.68
CA TRP A 386 -10.78 -4.42 62.37
C TRP A 386 -11.78 -5.29 61.62
N GLU A 387 -12.64 -5.99 62.38
CA GLU A 387 -13.80 -6.70 61.83
C GLU A 387 -14.93 -6.82 62.84
N ALA A 388 -16.17 -6.94 62.36
CA ALA A 388 -17.33 -7.20 63.21
C ALA A 388 -18.49 -7.84 62.44
N PRO A 389 -19.32 -8.67 63.09
CA PRO A 389 -20.59 -9.08 62.52
C PRO A 389 -21.52 -7.88 62.37
N CYS A 390 -22.37 -7.88 61.36
CA CYS A 390 -23.32 -6.81 61.09
C CYS A 390 -24.75 -7.33 60.90
N VAL A 391 -25.70 -6.40 60.76
CA VAL A 391 -27.03 -6.69 60.22
C VAL A 391 -27.30 -5.69 59.10
N SER A 392 -27.30 -6.19 57.86
CA SER A 392 -27.57 -5.38 56.68
C SER A 392 -29.05 -5.06 56.51
N GLY A 393 -29.36 -4.34 55.44
CA GLY A 393 -30.72 -4.11 54.99
C GLY A 393 -31.50 -5.38 54.69
N THR A 394 -32.82 -5.30 54.84
CA THR A 394 -33.72 -6.41 54.51
C THR A 394 -33.73 -6.63 52.99
N PRO A 395 -33.45 -7.85 52.48
CA PRO A 395 -33.28 -8.12 51.05
C PRO A 395 -34.65 -8.30 50.36
N ASN A 396 -35.47 -7.25 50.35
CA ASN A 396 -36.87 -7.26 49.88
C ASN A 396 -37.13 -6.38 48.64
N GLY A 397 -36.07 -5.85 48.01
CA GLY A 397 -36.20 -4.92 46.87
C GLY A 397 -36.32 -3.45 47.27
N ALA A 398 -36.75 -3.14 48.50
CA ALA A 398 -36.96 -1.78 48.97
C ALA A 398 -35.97 -1.33 50.05
N HIS A 399 -35.40 -2.27 50.80
CA HIS A 399 -34.46 -2.02 51.91
C HIS A 399 -33.14 -2.75 51.73
N ASN A 400 -32.83 -3.16 50.49
CA ASN A 400 -31.55 -3.79 50.19
C ASN A 400 -30.42 -2.83 50.56
N THR A 401 -29.37 -3.34 51.20
CA THR A 401 -28.09 -2.63 51.21
C THR A 401 -27.54 -2.62 49.77
N PRO A 402 -27.26 -1.45 49.17
CA PRO A 402 -26.76 -1.39 47.81
C PRO A 402 -25.39 -2.05 47.68
N THR A 403 -25.22 -2.88 46.66
CA THR A 403 -23.91 -3.40 46.25
C THR A 403 -23.18 -2.38 45.38
N GLY A 404 -21.85 -2.48 45.35
CA GLY A 404 -20.99 -1.63 44.55
C GLY A 404 -19.77 -1.17 45.32
N VAL A 405 -18.98 -0.32 44.65
CA VAL A 405 -17.80 0.31 45.22
C VAL A 405 -18.10 1.79 45.46
N PHE A 406 -17.81 2.27 46.66
CA PHE A 406 -18.15 3.61 47.13
C PHE A 406 -16.96 4.26 47.82
N TRP A 407 -17.01 5.59 47.96
CA TRP A 407 -16.19 6.28 48.96
C TRP A 407 -16.98 6.40 50.26
N LEU A 408 -16.29 6.28 51.39
CA LEU A 408 -16.83 6.76 52.64
C LEU A 408 -16.98 8.29 52.55
N ASN A 409 -18.19 8.77 52.74
CA ASN A 409 -18.49 10.20 52.77
C ASN A 409 -18.10 10.79 54.13
N GLN A 410 -18.61 11.97 54.47
CA GLN A 410 -18.30 12.60 55.74
C GLN A 410 -18.94 11.87 56.93
N LYS A 411 -18.10 11.41 57.87
CA LYS A 411 -18.55 10.79 59.12
C LYS A 411 -19.13 11.83 60.11
N ALA A 412 -20.07 11.42 60.95
CA ALA A 412 -20.67 12.28 61.98
C ALA A 412 -20.85 11.56 63.33
N SER A 413 -20.68 12.29 64.44
CA SER A 413 -20.92 11.79 65.80
C SER A 413 -21.29 12.93 66.76
N PRO A 414 -22.43 12.86 67.47
CA PRO A 414 -23.58 11.97 67.22
C PRO A 414 -24.34 12.38 65.94
N SER A 415 -25.28 11.54 65.48
CA SER A 415 -26.16 11.83 64.33
C SER A 415 -27.59 11.37 64.59
N VAL A 416 -28.56 11.94 63.86
CA VAL A 416 -29.96 11.49 63.85
C VAL A 416 -30.32 11.13 62.42
N LEU A 417 -30.51 9.83 62.17
CA LEU A 417 -30.88 9.29 60.87
C LEU A 417 -32.39 9.45 60.69
N LYS A 418 -32.82 9.98 59.55
CA LYS A 418 -34.24 10.21 59.26
C LYS A 418 -34.61 9.51 57.96
N GLY A 419 -35.73 8.80 57.95
CA GLY A 419 -36.19 8.10 56.75
C GLY A 419 -37.69 7.84 56.76
N THR A 420 -38.13 7.00 55.83
CA THR A 420 -39.55 6.62 55.65
C THR A 420 -39.67 5.11 55.57
N ASN A 421 -40.57 4.52 56.34
CA ASN A 421 -40.92 3.10 56.31
C ASN A 421 -41.78 2.78 55.06
N LEU A 422 -41.97 1.49 54.74
CA LEU A 422 -42.80 1.05 53.60
C LEU A 422 -44.26 1.49 53.67
N ASP A 423 -44.79 1.66 54.87
CA ASP A 423 -46.15 2.14 55.12
C ASP A 423 -46.29 3.68 54.99
N GLY A 424 -45.21 4.37 54.64
CA GLY A 424 -45.16 5.83 54.49
C GLY A 424 -44.90 6.59 55.80
N SER A 425 -44.81 5.92 56.95
CA SER A 425 -44.50 6.56 58.21
C SER A 425 -43.04 7.02 58.27
N LYS A 426 -42.76 8.15 58.93
CA LYS A 426 -41.40 8.67 59.12
C LYS A 426 -40.74 8.00 60.32
N TYR A 427 -39.46 7.69 60.22
CA TYR A 427 -38.65 7.25 61.33
C TYR A 427 -37.51 8.22 61.61
N GLU A 428 -37.12 8.31 62.87
CA GLU A 428 -35.87 8.93 63.32
C GLU A 428 -35.13 7.96 64.23
N SER A 429 -33.83 7.78 63.99
CA SER A 429 -32.97 6.91 64.80
C SER A 429 -31.73 7.69 65.21
N ALA A 430 -31.57 7.93 66.51
CA ALA A 430 -30.37 8.54 67.06
C ALA A 430 -29.24 7.50 67.09
N VAL A 431 -28.10 7.84 66.51
CA VAL A 431 -26.91 7.00 66.44
C VAL A 431 -25.70 7.76 66.95
N ARG A 432 -24.75 7.07 67.57
CA ARG A 432 -23.53 7.69 68.10
C ARG A 432 -22.48 7.84 67.04
N TYR A 433 -22.40 6.92 66.09
CA TYR A 433 -21.37 6.89 65.06
C TYR A 433 -22.03 6.68 63.70
N TRP A 434 -21.96 7.68 62.83
CA TRP A 434 -22.50 7.62 61.48
C TRP A 434 -21.38 7.68 60.45
N MET A 435 -21.33 6.66 59.58
CA MET A 435 -20.31 6.46 58.55
C MET A 435 -21.00 6.21 57.19
N PRO A 436 -21.51 7.26 56.53
CA PRO A 436 -22.23 7.14 55.26
C PRO A 436 -21.32 6.77 54.09
N PHE A 437 -21.80 5.94 53.18
CA PHE A 437 -21.08 5.61 51.92
C PHE A 437 -21.93 5.74 50.66
N VAL A 438 -23.28 5.74 50.76
CA VAL A 438 -24.16 6.14 49.65
C VAL A 438 -24.77 7.50 49.97
N GLY A 439 -24.19 8.56 49.40
CA GLY A 439 -24.54 9.94 49.75
C GLY A 439 -24.54 10.13 51.27
N ASN A 440 -25.64 10.66 51.81
CA ASN A 440 -25.88 10.69 53.26
C ASN A 440 -27.09 9.83 53.67
N VAL A 441 -27.42 8.79 52.88
CA VAL A 441 -28.66 8.02 53.04
C VAL A 441 -28.44 6.57 53.48
N ILE A 442 -27.32 5.94 53.10
CA ILE A 442 -26.93 4.60 53.55
C ILE A 442 -25.51 4.66 54.10
N GLY A 443 -25.29 4.00 55.24
CA GLY A 443 -24.03 4.02 55.96
C GLY A 443 -23.91 2.90 56.98
N LEU A 444 -22.72 2.82 57.59
CA LEU A 444 -22.47 2.01 58.77
C LEU A 444 -22.79 2.84 60.02
N HIS A 445 -23.44 2.23 61.01
CA HIS A 445 -23.67 2.87 62.31
C HIS A 445 -23.92 1.87 63.43
N ASP A 446 -23.81 2.36 64.66
CA ASP A 446 -24.23 1.62 65.85
C ASP A 446 -25.75 1.37 65.85
N ALA A 447 -26.14 0.18 66.30
CA ALA A 447 -27.54 -0.21 66.47
C ALA A 447 -27.76 -0.85 67.85
N ASP A 448 -27.93 -0.01 68.88
CA ASP A 448 -28.17 -0.48 70.25
C ASP A 448 -29.51 -1.23 70.42
N TRP A 449 -30.42 -1.12 69.46
CA TRP A 449 -31.68 -1.85 69.40
C TRP A 449 -31.54 -3.30 68.87
N GLN A 450 -30.41 -3.66 68.25
CA GLN A 450 -30.16 -5.03 67.79
C GLN A 450 -29.65 -5.88 68.95
N ALA A 451 -30.35 -6.97 69.26
CA ALA A 451 -29.96 -7.89 70.33
C ALA A 451 -28.81 -8.83 69.94
N ALA A 452 -28.60 -9.04 68.63
CA ALA A 452 -27.55 -9.89 68.07
C ALA A 452 -27.19 -9.42 66.66
N PHE A 453 -26.04 -9.86 66.15
CA PHE A 453 -25.49 -9.50 64.84
C PHE A 453 -24.99 -10.75 64.10
N GLY A 454 -24.92 -10.67 62.78
CA GLY A 454 -24.46 -11.76 61.90
C GLY A 454 -25.56 -12.78 61.53
N GLY A 455 -25.14 -13.83 60.82
CA GLY A 455 -26.00 -14.93 60.42
C GLY A 455 -27.14 -14.48 59.49
N THR A 456 -28.35 -14.98 59.70
CA THR A 456 -29.51 -14.71 58.83
C THR A 456 -30.47 -13.67 59.40
N LEU A 457 -30.06 -12.88 60.40
CA LEU A 457 -30.94 -11.93 61.11
C LEU A 457 -31.56 -10.89 60.16
N TYR A 458 -30.79 -10.42 59.18
CA TYR A 458 -31.23 -9.47 58.16
C TYR A 458 -32.46 -9.97 57.36
N GLN A 459 -32.63 -11.29 57.23
CA GLN A 459 -33.78 -11.93 56.57
C GLN A 459 -34.95 -12.23 57.53
N GLN A 460 -34.68 -12.27 58.84
CA GLN A 460 -35.65 -12.70 59.86
C GLN A 460 -36.39 -11.52 60.52
N GLY A 461 -36.67 -10.47 59.74
CA GLY A 461 -37.35 -9.27 60.23
C GLY A 461 -36.51 -8.44 61.21
N ARG A 462 -35.19 -8.59 61.17
CA ARG A 462 -34.23 -7.71 61.88
C ARG A 462 -33.38 -6.88 60.91
N GLY A 463 -33.54 -7.03 59.61
CA GLY A 463 -32.81 -6.22 58.62
C GLY A 463 -33.13 -4.73 58.76
N SER A 464 -32.14 -3.90 58.42
CA SER A 464 -32.30 -2.44 58.45
C SER A 464 -33.08 -1.93 57.23
N HIS A 465 -33.19 -0.60 57.10
CA HIS A 465 -33.70 0.10 55.91
C HIS A 465 -32.64 0.28 54.80
N GLY A 466 -31.55 -0.50 54.84
CA GLY A 466 -30.45 -0.48 53.88
C GLY A 466 -29.09 -0.20 54.50
N CYS A 467 -29.05 0.46 55.66
CA CYS A 467 -27.81 0.67 56.44
C CYS A 467 -27.18 -0.64 56.92
N VAL A 468 -25.91 -0.57 57.30
CA VAL A 468 -25.19 -1.69 57.91
C VAL A 468 -25.08 -1.45 59.40
N ASN A 469 -25.90 -2.18 60.16
CA ASN A 469 -25.95 -2.04 61.61
C ASN A 469 -24.77 -2.79 62.24
N LEU A 470 -24.06 -2.12 63.15
CA LEU A 470 -22.91 -2.65 63.87
C LEU A 470 -23.16 -2.66 65.39
N PRO A 471 -22.50 -3.58 66.15
CA PRO A 471 -22.43 -3.47 67.59
C PRO A 471 -21.87 -2.11 68.00
N VAL A 472 -22.41 -1.52 69.07
CA VAL A 472 -22.05 -0.16 69.51
C VAL A 472 -20.55 0.04 69.71
N GLY A 473 -19.87 -0.92 70.38
CA GLY A 473 -18.42 -0.86 70.59
C GLY A 473 -17.65 -0.97 69.28
N SER A 474 -18.00 -1.93 68.44
CA SER A 474 -17.37 -2.12 67.12
C SER A 474 -17.54 -0.90 66.21
N ALA A 475 -18.71 -0.25 66.23
CA ALA A 475 -18.95 0.99 65.49
C ALA A 475 -18.06 2.15 65.99
N ALA A 476 -17.84 2.26 67.30
CA ALA A 476 -16.92 3.24 67.88
C ALA A 476 -15.48 3.02 67.41
N ASP A 477 -15.02 1.75 67.45
CA ASP A 477 -13.67 1.37 67.04
C ASP A 477 -13.46 1.67 65.56
N LEU A 478 -14.39 1.24 64.68
CA LEU A 478 -14.31 1.54 63.25
C LEU A 478 -14.32 3.05 62.99
N PHE A 479 -15.21 3.79 63.65
CA PHE A 479 -15.28 5.25 63.51
C PHE A 479 -13.96 5.94 63.87
N GLY A 480 -13.19 5.38 64.81
CA GLY A 480 -11.88 5.90 65.20
C GLY A 480 -10.80 5.72 64.13
N ILE A 481 -10.90 4.69 63.28
CA ILE A 481 -9.83 4.30 62.34
C ILE A 481 -10.16 4.57 60.86
N ILE A 482 -11.42 4.41 60.45
CA ILE A 482 -11.87 4.65 59.06
C ILE A 482 -11.87 6.16 58.78
N GLN A 483 -11.54 6.61 57.59
CA GLN A 483 -11.46 8.02 57.21
C GLN A 483 -12.43 8.33 56.07
N SER A 484 -12.87 9.59 55.99
CA SER A 484 -13.59 10.06 54.79
C SER A 484 -12.68 9.87 53.57
N GLY A 485 -13.24 9.31 52.49
CA GLY A 485 -12.50 8.92 51.30
C GLY A 485 -11.98 7.48 51.28
N ASP A 486 -11.98 6.76 52.41
CA ASP A 486 -11.67 5.33 52.41
C ASP A 486 -12.68 4.59 51.51
N VAL A 487 -12.19 3.60 50.77
CA VAL A 487 -13.03 2.83 49.84
C VAL A 487 -13.92 1.88 50.63
N VAL A 488 -15.20 1.80 50.25
CA VAL A 488 -16.18 0.87 50.82
C VAL A 488 -16.68 -0.03 49.70
N VAL A 489 -16.39 -1.32 49.81
CA VAL A 489 -16.78 -2.36 48.87
C VAL A 489 -17.92 -3.15 49.49
N CYS A 490 -19.11 -3.09 48.91
CA CYS A 490 -20.29 -3.81 49.39
C CYS A 490 -20.73 -4.85 48.37
N HIS A 491 -20.76 -6.12 48.77
CA HIS A 491 -21.00 -7.23 47.84
C HIS A 491 -21.70 -8.40 48.52
N TRP A 492 -22.19 -9.34 47.71
CA TRP A 492 -22.66 -10.65 48.17
C TRP A 492 -21.51 -11.66 48.17
#